data_AF-A0A951MK65-F1
#
_entry.id   AF-A0A951MK65-F1
#
_cell.length_a   1.000
_cell.length_b   1.000
_cell.length_c   1.000
_cell.angle_alpha   90.00
_cell.angle_beta   90.00
_cell.angle_gamma   90.00
#
_symmetry.space_group_name_H-M   'P 1'
#
loop_
_entity.id
_entity.type
_entity.pdbx_description
1 polymer ?
#
loop_
_entity_poly.entity_id
_entity_poly.type
_entity_poly.pdbx_seq_one_letter_code
_entity_poly.pdbx_strand_id
1 'polypeptide(L)'
;MLATIRERTSPEDGVTLVELLWATVILAVVLAAMAASSVASIAGTTSANGQVAANQFANEVVERIRDERWTTLVPTGTPVNPSYPAVVRKGVTYTPTVALTWVNDPCNGSAITATTDGTKDYLRVDVTVTWVIKDKTRTLNVQTFRTPTPAELKPHRVEVLTCA
;
A
#
# COMPACT_ATOMS: atom_id res chain seq x y z
N MET A 1 9.57 36.24 78.64
CA MET A 1 10.15 35.76 77.37
C MET A 1 9.15 34.82 76.71
N LEU A 2 8.01 35.36 76.29
CA LEU A 2 6.89 34.64 75.67
C LEU A 2 6.91 35.04 74.19
N ALA A 3 7.63 34.25 73.41
CA ALA A 3 7.72 34.42 71.97
C ALA A 3 6.36 34.12 71.36
N THR A 4 5.79 35.16 70.76
CA THR A 4 4.49 35.20 70.08
C THR A 4 4.46 34.17 68.96
N ILE A 5 3.82 33.01 69.20
CA ILE A 5 3.32 32.13 68.16
C ILE A 5 2.12 32.86 67.53
N ARG A 6 2.43 33.84 66.68
CA ARG A 6 1.44 34.47 65.81
C ARG A 6 1.22 33.51 64.66
N GLU A 7 0.33 32.58 64.94
CA GLU A 7 -0.30 31.62 64.05
C GLU A 7 -0.57 32.30 62.70
N ARG A 8 0.19 31.88 61.68
CA ARG A 8 -0.10 32.20 60.30
C ARG A 8 -1.27 31.31 59.88
N THR A 9 -2.48 31.67 60.30
CA THR A 9 -3.67 31.30 59.55
C THR A 9 -3.63 32.12 58.26
N SER A 10 -2.89 31.61 57.27
CA SER A 10 -3.15 32.01 55.89
C SER A 10 -4.64 31.80 55.65
N PRO A 11 -5.37 32.77 55.06
CA PRO A 11 -6.74 32.52 54.64
C PRO A 11 -6.71 31.29 53.73
N GLU A 12 -7.21 30.17 54.22
CA GLU A 12 -7.50 29.01 53.40
C GLU A 12 -8.70 29.42 52.56
N ASP A 13 -8.44 30.01 51.40
CA ASP A 13 -9.45 30.23 50.38
C ASP A 13 -9.94 28.84 49.95
N GLY A 14 -11.01 28.40 50.59
CA GLY A 14 -11.64 27.12 50.31
C GLY A 14 -12.08 27.08 48.84
N VAL A 15 -11.83 25.94 48.19
CA VAL A 15 -12.28 25.71 46.81
C VAL A 15 -13.78 25.91 46.75
N THR A 16 -14.22 26.86 45.93
CA THR A 16 -15.65 27.14 45.82
C THR A 16 -16.34 26.01 45.05
N LEU A 17 -17.61 25.74 45.38
CA LEU A 17 -18.40 24.70 44.69
C LEU A 17 -18.48 24.97 43.17
N VAL A 18 -18.45 26.24 42.77
CA VAL A 18 -18.42 26.69 41.37
C VAL A 18 -17.11 26.32 40.69
N GLU A 19 -15.97 26.46 41.38
CA GLU A 19 -14.66 26.11 40.85
C GLU A 19 -14.53 24.60 40.62
N LEU A 20 -15.03 23.79 41.55
CA LEU A 20 -15.09 22.33 41.37
C LEU A 20 -15.94 21.95 40.15
N LEU A 21 -17.08 22.61 39.95
CA LEU A 21 -17.95 22.36 38.80
C LEU A 21 -17.21 22.66 37.49
N TRP A 22 -16.54 23.81 37.39
CA TRP A 22 -15.73 24.13 36.20
C TRP A 22 -14.56 23.17 36.00
N ALA A 23 -13.86 22.78 37.06
CA ALA A 23 -12.78 21.81 36.97
C ALA A 23 -13.25 20.46 36.41
N THR A 24 -14.43 19.99 36.83
CA THR A 24 -15.01 18.74 36.29
C THR A 24 -15.42 18.86 34.83
N VAL A 25 -15.95 20.02 34.40
CA VAL A 25 -16.29 20.28 32.99
C VAL A 25 -15.02 20.26 32.13
N ILE A 26 -13.97 20.96 32.56
CA ILE A 26 -12.69 21.00 31.84
C ILE A 26 -12.10 19.59 31.76
N LEU A 27 -12.09 18.84 32.86
CA LEU A 27 -11.62 17.47 32.89
C LEU A 27 -12.40 16.56 31.92
N ALA A 28 -13.73 16.69 31.89
CA ALA A 28 -14.58 15.92 30.98
C ALA A 28 -14.24 16.21 29.51
N VAL A 29 -14.02 17.47 29.15
CA VAL A 29 -13.61 17.87 27.79
C VAL A 29 -12.25 17.27 27.43
N VAL A 30 -11.27 17.30 28.35
CA VAL A 30 -9.94 16.72 28.13
C VAL A 30 -10.03 15.21 27.90
N LEU A 31 -10.81 14.49 28.72
CA LEU A 31 -11.02 13.05 28.57
C LEU A 31 -11.69 12.70 27.23
N ALA A 32 -12.68 13.49 26.82
CA ALA A 32 -13.34 13.32 25.52
C ALA A 32 -12.34 13.51 24.35
N ALA A 33 -11.49 14.54 24.43
CA ALA A 33 -10.45 14.77 23.42
C ALA A 33 -9.43 13.62 23.36
N MET A 34 -9.00 13.11 24.51
CA MET A 34 -8.08 11.98 24.60
C MET A 34 -8.69 10.69 24.03
N ALA A 35 -9.97 10.44 24.32
CA ALA A 35 -10.70 9.30 23.76
C ALA A 35 -10.80 9.39 22.23
N ALA A 36 -11.15 10.57 21.69
CA ALA A 36 -11.22 10.80 20.24
C ALA A 36 -9.86 10.60 19.56
N SER A 37 -8.78 11.10 20.16
CA SER A 37 -7.41 10.89 19.65
C SER A 37 -7.00 9.42 19.63
N SER A 38 -7.38 8.65 20.65
CA SER A 38 -7.10 7.20 20.73
C SER A 38 -7.82 6.43 19.60
N VAL A 39 -9.10 6.75 19.37
CA VAL A 39 -9.88 6.14 18.27
C VAL A 39 -9.27 6.46 16.91
N ALA A 40 -8.85 7.71 16.70
CA ALA A 40 -8.19 8.13 15.47
C ALA A 40 -6.85 7.38 15.25
N SER A 41 -6.05 7.21 16.31
CA SER A 41 -4.78 6.46 16.27
C SER A 41 -4.98 5.00 15.87
N ILE A 42 -5.99 4.32 16.41
CA ILE A 42 -6.33 2.94 16.05
C ILE A 42 -6.80 2.86 14.59
N ALA A 43 -7.63 3.81 14.15
CA ALA A 43 -8.09 3.88 12.76
C ALA A 43 -6.91 4.10 11.78
N GLY A 44 -5.94 4.95 12.14
CA GLY A 44 -4.72 5.14 11.37
C GLY A 44 -3.89 3.87 11.27
N THR A 45 -3.66 3.21 12.41
CA THR A 45 -2.87 1.96 12.48
C THR A 45 -3.50 0.83 11.67
N THR A 46 -4.83 0.65 11.74
CA THR A 46 -5.54 -0.36 10.95
C THR A 46 -5.46 -0.10 9.45
N SER A 47 -5.55 1.17 9.03
CA SER A 47 -5.36 1.56 7.62
C SER A 47 -3.94 1.27 7.14
N ALA A 48 -2.92 1.65 7.92
CA ALA A 48 -1.52 1.40 7.59
C ALA A 48 -1.20 -0.10 7.50
N ASN A 49 -1.67 -0.89 8.47
CA ASN A 49 -1.54 -2.34 8.45
C ASN A 49 -2.19 -2.95 7.20
N GLY A 50 -3.34 -2.43 6.78
CA GLY A 50 -4.02 -2.84 5.56
C GLY A 50 -3.16 -2.63 4.31
N GLN A 51 -2.51 -1.47 4.22
CA GLN A 51 -1.60 -1.14 3.11
C GLN A 51 -0.34 -2.00 3.09
N VAL A 52 0.26 -2.27 4.26
CA VAL A 52 1.43 -3.17 4.36
C VAL A 52 1.06 -4.59 3.91
N ALA A 53 -0.07 -5.12 4.35
CA ALA A 53 -0.55 -6.44 3.94
C ALA A 53 -0.86 -6.50 2.44
N ALA A 54 -1.48 -5.45 1.88
CA ALA A 54 -1.74 -5.35 0.45
C ALA A 54 -0.43 -5.33 -0.37
N ASN A 55 0.58 -4.59 0.09
CA ASN A 55 1.88 -4.52 -0.59
C ASN A 55 2.62 -5.86 -0.53
N GLN A 56 2.65 -6.52 0.62
CA GLN A 56 3.22 -7.86 0.74
C GLN A 56 2.53 -8.86 -0.21
N PHE A 57 1.21 -8.80 -0.31
CA PHE A 57 0.46 -9.67 -1.21
C PHE A 57 0.67 -9.32 -2.69
N ALA A 58 0.73 -8.04 -3.04
CA ALA A 58 1.07 -7.60 -4.39
C ALA A 58 2.46 -8.13 -4.81
N ASN A 59 3.45 -8.05 -3.92
CA ASN A 59 4.79 -8.59 -4.18
C ASN A 59 4.78 -10.11 -4.33
N GLU A 60 4.03 -10.83 -3.50
CA GLU A 60 3.85 -12.29 -3.66
C GLU A 60 3.28 -12.64 -5.04
N VAL A 61 2.29 -11.88 -5.52
CA VAL A 61 1.72 -12.03 -6.86
C VAL A 61 2.76 -11.71 -7.94
N VAL A 62 3.54 -10.64 -7.78
CA VAL A 62 4.63 -10.28 -8.70
C VAL A 62 5.67 -11.40 -8.81
N GLU A 63 6.14 -11.96 -7.69
CA GLU A 63 7.11 -13.06 -7.73
C GLU A 63 6.51 -14.31 -8.38
N ARG A 64 5.22 -14.60 -8.12
CA ARG A 64 4.53 -15.70 -8.79
C ARG A 64 4.43 -15.49 -10.31
N ILE A 65 4.19 -14.25 -10.76
CA ILE A 65 4.20 -13.90 -12.19
C ILE A 65 5.61 -14.04 -12.76
N ARG A 66 6.68 -13.77 -11.99
CA ARG A 66 8.06 -13.95 -12.45
C ARG A 66 8.43 -15.43 -12.60
N ASP A 67 7.94 -16.28 -11.70
CA ASP A 67 8.15 -17.73 -11.74
C ASP A 67 7.30 -18.45 -12.81
N GLU A 68 6.21 -17.83 -13.27
CA GLU A 68 5.35 -18.36 -14.33
C GLU A 68 6.14 -18.54 -15.63
N ARG A 69 5.80 -19.49 -16.51
CA ARG A 69 6.51 -19.61 -17.80
C ARG A 69 6.12 -18.49 -18.75
N TRP A 70 7.07 -17.99 -19.54
CA TRP A 70 6.78 -16.99 -20.59
C TRP A 70 5.67 -17.44 -21.56
N THR A 71 5.66 -18.72 -21.95
CA THR A 71 4.63 -19.27 -22.84
C THR A 71 3.25 -19.32 -22.20
N THR A 72 3.13 -19.29 -20.87
CA THR A 72 1.83 -19.18 -20.19
C THR A 72 1.34 -17.74 -20.26
N LEU A 73 2.24 -16.77 -20.04
CA LEU A 73 1.90 -15.36 -20.08
C LEU A 73 1.62 -14.86 -21.50
N VAL A 74 2.27 -15.44 -22.51
CA VAL A 74 2.17 -15.05 -23.92
C VAL A 74 2.11 -16.30 -24.81
N PRO A 75 1.00 -17.05 -24.82
CA PRO A 75 0.91 -18.31 -25.58
C PRO A 75 0.90 -18.11 -27.10
N THR A 76 0.33 -17.00 -27.58
CA THR A 76 0.13 -16.72 -29.02
C THR A 76 0.68 -15.35 -29.45
N GLY A 77 1.64 -14.79 -28.71
CA GLY A 77 2.15 -13.43 -28.95
C GLY A 77 1.29 -12.30 -28.32
N THR A 78 0.11 -12.63 -27.81
CA THR A 78 -0.75 -11.72 -27.05
C THR A 78 -0.67 -12.06 -25.55
N PRO A 79 -0.47 -11.07 -24.67
CA PRO A 79 -0.42 -11.32 -23.23
C PRO A 79 -1.78 -11.77 -22.71
N VAL A 80 -1.78 -12.76 -21.82
CA VAL A 80 -2.99 -13.26 -21.15
C VAL A 80 -2.87 -12.92 -19.67
N ASN A 81 -3.86 -12.19 -19.14
CA ASN A 81 -3.86 -11.80 -17.73
C ASN A 81 -4.07 -13.03 -16.84
N PRO A 82 -3.10 -13.40 -15.99
CA PRO A 82 -3.29 -14.49 -15.05
C PRO A 82 -4.30 -14.10 -13.96
N SER A 83 -5.04 -15.09 -13.47
CA SER A 83 -5.96 -14.91 -12.34
C SER A 83 -5.36 -15.53 -11.09
N TYR A 84 -5.41 -14.78 -9.98
CA TYR A 84 -4.94 -15.24 -8.68
C TYR A 84 -6.09 -15.18 -7.67
N PRO A 85 -6.20 -16.16 -6.75
CA PRO A 85 -7.26 -16.17 -5.75
C PRO A 85 -7.11 -15.00 -4.78
N ALA A 86 -8.24 -14.52 -4.26
CA ALA A 86 -8.25 -13.58 -3.15
C ALA A 86 -7.68 -14.24 -1.88
N VAL A 87 -7.03 -13.44 -1.03
CA VAL A 87 -6.45 -13.91 0.24
C VAL A 87 -7.04 -13.12 1.39
N VAL A 88 -7.38 -13.82 2.47
CA VAL A 88 -7.87 -13.19 3.71
C VAL A 88 -6.71 -13.04 4.69
N ARG A 89 -6.42 -11.81 5.13
CA ARG A 89 -5.43 -11.53 6.18
C ARG A 89 -6.08 -10.69 7.27
N LYS A 90 -6.06 -11.19 8.53
CA LYS A 90 -6.69 -10.53 9.69
C LYS A 90 -8.18 -10.16 9.45
N GLY A 91 -8.91 -11.04 8.76
CA GLY A 91 -10.33 -10.84 8.44
C GLY A 91 -10.62 -9.85 7.30
N VAL A 92 -9.60 -9.29 6.65
CA VAL A 92 -9.76 -8.44 5.46
C VAL A 92 -9.44 -9.27 4.22
N THR A 93 -10.34 -9.25 3.23
CA THR A 93 -10.14 -9.91 1.94
C THR A 93 -9.41 -8.98 0.97
N TYR A 94 -8.32 -9.47 0.40
CA TYR A 94 -7.50 -8.79 -0.60
C TYR A 94 -7.69 -9.48 -1.95
N THR A 95 -8.13 -8.74 -2.95
CA THR A 95 -8.42 -9.27 -4.29
C THR A 95 -7.41 -8.70 -5.29
N PRO A 96 -6.56 -9.54 -5.91
CA PRO A 96 -5.60 -9.10 -6.90
C PRO A 96 -6.22 -9.07 -8.30
N THR A 97 -5.85 -8.07 -9.08
CA THR A 97 -6.15 -7.94 -10.51
C THR A 97 -4.83 -7.69 -11.24
N VAL A 98 -4.52 -8.49 -12.25
CA VAL A 98 -3.28 -8.38 -13.03
C VAL A 98 -3.61 -7.93 -14.43
N ALA A 99 -2.87 -6.94 -14.93
CA ALA A 99 -2.89 -6.53 -16.34
C ALA A 99 -1.49 -6.64 -16.93
N LEU A 100 -1.38 -7.32 -18.06
CA LEU A 100 -0.14 -7.44 -18.83
C LEU A 100 -0.27 -6.60 -20.10
N THR A 101 0.70 -5.71 -20.32
CA THR A 101 0.74 -4.88 -21.52
C THR A 101 2.14 -4.91 -22.12
N TRP A 102 2.23 -5.11 -23.43
CA TRP A 102 3.48 -4.94 -24.16
C TRP A 102 3.97 -3.49 -24.08
N VAL A 103 5.28 -3.32 -23.91
CA VAL A 103 5.96 -2.03 -23.99
C VAL A 103 7.07 -2.13 -25.03
N ASN A 104 7.16 -1.10 -25.86
CA ASN A 104 8.19 -0.92 -26.88
C ASN A 104 9.19 0.12 -26.37
N ASP A 105 10.48 -0.22 -26.34
CA ASP A 105 11.57 0.68 -26.01
C ASP A 105 12.05 1.41 -27.27
N PRO A 106 11.96 2.74 -27.34
CA PRO A 106 12.41 3.51 -28.50
C PRO A 106 13.93 3.43 -28.75
N CYS A 107 14.74 2.89 -27.82
CA CYS A 107 16.20 2.83 -27.95
C CYS A 107 16.73 1.74 -28.91
N ASN A 108 15.88 0.92 -29.54
CA ASN A 108 16.29 -0.13 -30.51
C ASN A 108 16.48 0.38 -31.96
N GLY A 109 16.50 1.70 -32.17
CA GLY A 109 16.86 2.31 -33.47
C GLY A 109 15.84 2.10 -34.60
N SER A 110 14.73 1.41 -34.35
CA SER A 110 13.63 1.32 -35.31
C SER A 110 12.70 2.51 -35.11
N ALA A 111 12.58 3.32 -36.17
CA ALA A 111 11.70 4.47 -36.19
C ALA A 111 10.31 4.14 -35.61
N ILE A 112 9.76 5.14 -34.92
CA ILE A 112 8.47 5.26 -34.22
C ILE A 112 7.22 4.85 -35.06
N THR A 113 7.41 4.25 -36.24
CA THR A 113 6.39 3.90 -37.23
C THR A 113 6.14 2.41 -37.43
N ALA A 114 6.69 1.51 -36.60
CA ALA A 114 6.33 0.08 -36.65
C ALA A 114 4.94 -0.17 -36.02
N THR A 115 3.88 0.18 -36.75
CA THR A 115 2.49 -0.16 -36.45
C THR A 115 2.14 -1.63 -36.76
N THR A 116 3.13 -2.48 -37.03
CA THR A 116 2.89 -3.87 -37.44
C THR A 116 3.94 -4.80 -36.79
N ASP A 117 3.56 -5.34 -35.63
CA ASP A 117 4.00 -6.61 -35.03
C ASP A 117 5.49 -6.91 -34.73
N GLY A 118 6.43 -5.98 -34.89
CA GLY A 118 7.88 -6.30 -34.83
C GLY A 118 8.64 -6.02 -33.52
N THR A 119 8.30 -5.00 -32.74
CA THR A 119 9.16 -4.50 -31.63
C THR A 119 8.42 -4.53 -30.30
N LYS A 120 8.19 -5.75 -29.79
CA LYS A 120 7.66 -6.00 -28.44
C LYS A 120 8.86 -6.38 -27.56
N ASP A 121 9.44 -5.43 -26.84
CA ASP A 121 10.70 -5.65 -26.11
C ASP A 121 10.46 -6.32 -24.76
N TYR A 122 9.49 -5.84 -23.99
CA TYR A 122 9.18 -6.38 -22.66
C TYR A 122 7.71 -6.24 -22.28
N LEU A 123 7.28 -7.06 -21.32
CA LEU A 123 5.95 -6.96 -20.71
C LEU A 123 6.00 -6.05 -19.49
N ARG A 124 5.12 -5.05 -19.45
CA ARG A 124 4.74 -4.38 -18.20
C ARG A 124 3.67 -5.21 -17.51
N VAL A 125 3.89 -5.45 -16.24
CA VAL A 125 3.01 -6.17 -15.33
C VAL A 125 2.45 -5.17 -14.32
N ASP A 126 1.15 -4.91 -14.40
CA ASP A 126 0.42 -4.05 -13.48
C ASP A 126 -0.40 -4.93 -12.52
N VAL A 127 -0.01 -4.96 -11.24
CA VAL A 127 -0.73 -5.71 -10.19
C VAL A 127 -1.51 -4.73 -9.33
N THR A 128 -2.83 -4.78 -9.40
CA THR A 128 -3.73 -3.97 -8.58
C THR A 128 -4.37 -4.84 -7.50
N VAL A 129 -4.10 -4.55 -6.22
CA VAL A 129 -4.75 -5.20 -5.09
C VAL A 129 -5.84 -4.29 -4.54
N THR A 130 -7.04 -4.83 -4.40
CA THR A 130 -8.21 -4.12 -3.85
C THR A 130 -8.66 -4.76 -2.53
N TRP A 131 -9.07 -3.95 -1.56
CA TRP A 131 -9.60 -4.41 -0.29
C TRP A 131 -10.58 -3.39 0.31
N VAL A 132 -11.44 -3.82 1.22
CA VAL A 132 -12.45 -2.96 1.86
C VAL A 132 -12.17 -2.83 3.35
N ILE A 133 -12.13 -1.60 3.88
CA ILE A 133 -12.04 -1.31 5.32
C ILE A 133 -13.08 -0.25 5.66
N LYS A 134 -13.98 -0.55 6.61
CA LYS A 134 -15.07 0.36 7.05
C LYS A 134 -15.85 0.92 5.85
N ASP A 135 -16.30 0.01 4.97
CA ASP A 135 -17.07 0.32 3.75
C ASP A 135 -16.35 1.20 2.71
N LYS A 136 -15.05 1.46 2.90
CA LYS A 136 -14.22 2.18 1.92
C LYS A 136 -13.34 1.19 1.18
N THR A 137 -13.52 1.13 -0.14
CA THR A 137 -12.61 0.41 -1.03
C THR A 137 -11.28 1.15 -1.10
N ARG A 138 -10.20 0.41 -0.91
CA ARG A 138 -8.82 0.86 -1.06
C ARG A 138 -8.17 0.06 -2.16
N THR A 139 -7.23 0.70 -2.85
CA THR A 139 -6.51 0.12 -3.97
C THR A 139 -5.01 0.41 -3.81
N LEU A 140 -4.20 -0.56 -4.21
CA LEU A 140 -2.75 -0.44 -4.33
C LEU A 140 -2.37 -0.98 -5.70
N ASN A 141 -1.57 -0.23 -6.44
CA ASN A 141 -1.01 -0.68 -7.71
C ASN A 141 0.51 -0.84 -7.56
N VAL A 142 1.03 -1.98 -7.98
CA VAL A 142 2.46 -2.28 -8.07
C VAL A 142 2.76 -2.60 -9.53
N GLN A 143 3.76 -1.92 -10.09
CA GLN A 143 4.22 -2.13 -11.46
C GLN A 143 5.57 -2.84 -11.47
N THR A 144 5.73 -3.79 -12.37
CA THR A 144 7.04 -4.38 -12.67
C THR A 144 7.16 -4.68 -14.16
N PHE A 145 8.35 -5.06 -14.59
CA PHE A 145 8.63 -5.44 -15.97
C PHE A 145 9.17 -6.85 -16.02
N ARG A 146 8.84 -7.58 -17.09
CA ARG A 146 9.34 -8.93 -17.33
C ARG A 146 9.78 -9.07 -18.78
N THR A 147 10.98 -9.59 -18.97
CA THR A 147 11.55 -10.02 -20.24
C THR A 147 11.60 -11.55 -20.30
N PRO A 148 11.53 -12.16 -21.49
CA PRO A 148 11.76 -13.59 -21.62
C PRO A 148 13.23 -13.91 -21.32
N THR A 149 13.48 -14.98 -20.59
CA THR A 149 14.86 -15.47 -20.42
C THR A 149 15.36 -16.12 -21.72
N PRO A 150 16.69 -16.19 -21.95
CA PRO A 150 17.24 -16.86 -23.14
C PRO A 150 16.82 -18.33 -23.28
N ALA A 151 16.51 -19.00 -22.18
CA ALA A 151 16.01 -20.38 -22.18
C ALA A 151 14.52 -20.49 -22.57
N GLU A 152 13.73 -19.43 -22.33
CA GLU A 152 12.31 -19.35 -22.71
C GLU A 152 12.12 -18.93 -24.16
N LEU A 153 13.08 -18.18 -24.72
CA LEU A 153 13.22 -18.03 -26.15
C LEU A 153 13.62 -19.40 -26.71
N LYS A 154 12.65 -20.15 -27.28
CA LYS A 154 12.99 -21.24 -28.24
C LYS A 154 14.05 -20.69 -29.19
N PRO A 155 15.09 -21.44 -29.62
CA PRO A 155 16.23 -20.90 -30.33
C PRO A 155 15.79 -20.15 -31.59
N HIS A 156 15.55 -18.87 -31.40
CA HIS A 156 15.37 -17.89 -32.45
C HIS A 156 16.72 -17.21 -32.48
N ARG A 157 17.41 -17.47 -33.58
CA ARG A 157 18.72 -16.98 -33.95
C ARG A 157 18.96 -15.59 -33.34
N VAL A 158 19.89 -15.52 -32.38
CA VAL A 158 20.30 -14.26 -31.75
C VAL A 158 21.05 -13.46 -32.82
N GLU A 159 20.36 -12.55 -33.50
CA GLU A 159 21.04 -11.47 -34.21
C GLU A 159 21.46 -10.47 -33.14
N VAL A 160 22.78 -10.42 -32.92
CA VAL A 160 23.40 -9.54 -31.94
C VAL A 160 23.19 -8.10 -32.39
N LEU A 161 22.22 -7.43 -31.80
CA LEU A 161 22.01 -5.99 -31.97
C LEU A 161 22.99 -5.25 -31.06
N THR A 162 24.09 -4.79 -31.64
CA THR A 162 24.99 -3.82 -31.02
C THR A 162 24.40 -2.43 -31.17
N CYS A 163 24.05 -1.77 -30.05
CA CYS A 163 23.73 -0.35 -30.05
C CYS A 163 25.01 0.47 -30.26
N ALA A 164 25.02 1.30 -31.31
CA ALA A 164 26.06 2.30 -31.57
C ALA A 164 25.61 3.67 -31.06
#